data_AF-A0A241XGW1-F1
#
_entry.id   AF-A0A241XGW1-F1
#
_cell.length_a   1.000
_cell.length_b   1.000
_cell.length_c   1.000
_cell.angle_alpha   90.00
_cell.angle_beta   90.00
_cell.angle_gamma   90.00
#
_symmetry.space_group_name_H-M   'P 1'
#
loop_
_entity.id
_entity.type
_entity.pdbx_description
1 polymer ?
#
loop_
_entity_poly.entity_id
_entity_poly.type
_entity_poly.pdbx_seq_one_letter_code
_entity_poly.pdbx_strand_id
1 'polypeptide(L)'
;MHKTRFPHHSKVFYHPMEAAIRWSNLIRFEDQILQKIGAKKIPGQDDFPRWPMLRLNTERIFDALWNGDLAYGRAGITIDDPSLLDDPALTVRHVDLKIWMSLFYPDQKPEFLFDAVERQMHPAIGVETIQTLIAEKEALRIRLADREQSFNILYEQHQLLREQAKSLGAAGREVSARSETTYLNILGGLLNMMLGKSPGGMPYSSFETMESVISALLAHYEGRPGISERTLWAKFTAAKRHLDGHAR
;
A
#
# COMPACT_ATOMS: atom_id res chain seq x y z
N MET A 1 29.30 10.61 23.73
CA MET A 1 29.32 12.06 24.02
C MET A 1 29.34 12.82 22.70
N HIS A 2 28.18 13.26 22.22
CA HIS A 2 28.11 14.14 21.06
C HIS A 2 28.62 15.52 21.48
N LYS A 3 29.77 15.95 20.94
CA LYS A 3 30.18 17.36 21.00
C LYS A 3 29.17 18.14 20.17
N THR A 4 28.23 18.79 20.82
CA THR A 4 27.40 19.84 20.22
C THR A 4 28.37 20.95 19.80
N ARG A 5 28.80 20.95 18.53
CA ARG A 5 29.47 22.10 17.94
C ARG A 5 28.42 23.21 17.89
N PHE A 6 28.62 24.28 18.65
CA PHE A 6 27.85 25.50 18.48
C PHE A 6 27.94 25.95 17.01
N PRO A 7 26.81 26.28 16.35
CA PRO A 7 26.82 26.73 14.97
C PRO A 7 27.75 27.95 14.87
N HIS A 8 28.69 27.89 13.92
CA HIS A 8 29.62 28.98 13.67
C HIS A 8 28.83 30.27 13.41
N HIS A 9 28.98 31.26 14.30
CA HIS A 9 28.09 32.42 14.48
C HIS A 9 27.59 33.05 13.17
N SER A 10 26.29 32.90 12.91
CA SER A 10 25.57 33.72 11.93
C SER A 10 25.66 35.19 12.34
N LYS A 11 26.02 36.07 11.41
CA LYS A 11 26.01 37.53 11.60
C LYS A 11 24.76 38.13 10.96
N VAL A 12 24.44 39.38 11.34
CA VAL A 12 23.34 40.17 10.75
C VAL A 12 23.69 40.64 9.34
N PHE A 13 24.98 40.83 9.06
CA PHE A 13 25.53 41.18 7.75
C PHE A 13 26.96 40.65 7.62
N TYR A 14 27.47 40.62 6.39
CA TYR A 14 28.79 40.11 6.04
C TYR A 14 29.46 41.05 5.04
N HIS A 15 30.78 41.13 5.07
CA HIS A 15 31.53 41.60 3.91
C HIS A 15 31.49 40.54 2.80
N PRO A 16 31.53 40.91 1.51
CA PRO A 16 31.49 39.95 0.40
C PRO A 16 32.56 38.85 0.51
N MET A 17 33.79 39.23 0.90
CA MET A 17 34.88 38.28 1.09
C MET A 17 34.64 37.34 2.27
N GLU A 18 34.08 37.85 3.37
CA GLU A 18 33.71 37.02 4.53
C GLU A 18 32.62 36.00 4.14
N ALA A 19 31.60 36.44 3.42
CA ALA A 19 30.53 35.56 2.93
C ALA A 19 31.11 34.46 2.02
N ALA A 20 32.04 34.78 1.12
CA ALA A 20 32.71 33.81 0.27
C ALA A 20 33.56 32.79 1.06
N ILE A 21 34.28 33.23 2.10
CA ILE A 21 35.05 32.35 3.00
C ILE A 21 34.11 31.37 3.71
N ARG A 22 32.98 31.85 4.23
CA ARG A 22 32.00 31.04 4.93
C ARG A 22 31.27 30.07 3.99
N TRP A 23 30.89 30.51 2.79
CA TRP A 23 30.31 29.65 1.76
C TRP A 23 31.29 28.55 1.34
N SER A 24 32.59 28.87 1.26
CA SER A 24 33.63 27.91 0.93
C SER A 24 34.05 27.00 2.10
N ASN A 25 33.42 27.12 3.27
CA ASN A 25 33.75 26.39 4.49
C ASN A 25 35.21 26.59 4.97
N LEU A 26 35.74 27.81 4.81
CA LEU A 26 37.14 28.17 5.12
C LEU A 26 37.28 29.07 6.34
N ILE A 27 36.27 29.14 7.21
CA ILE A 27 36.26 30.06 8.37
C ILE A 27 37.48 29.92 9.29
N ARG A 28 38.08 28.73 9.37
CA ARG A 28 39.30 28.48 10.16
C ARG A 28 40.54 29.20 9.63
N PHE A 29 40.51 29.63 8.37
CA PHE A 29 41.60 30.31 7.69
C PHE A 29 41.25 31.77 7.37
N GLU A 30 40.17 32.30 7.95
CA GLU A 30 39.65 33.64 7.64
C GLU A 30 40.73 34.73 7.76
N ASP A 31 41.41 34.81 8.91
CA ASP A 31 42.47 35.80 9.14
C ASP A 31 43.62 35.67 8.14
N GLN A 32 44.05 34.44 7.83
CA GLN A 32 45.12 34.18 6.86
C GLN A 32 44.72 34.60 5.44
N ILE A 33 43.47 34.32 5.06
CA ILE A 33 42.93 34.67 3.76
C ILE A 33 42.83 36.19 3.63
N LEU A 34 42.24 36.86 4.61
CA LEU A 34 42.06 38.32 4.62
C LEU A 34 43.41 39.04 4.60
N GLN A 35 44.41 38.56 5.37
CA GLN A 35 45.76 39.12 5.35
C GLN A 35 46.43 39.00 3.97
N LYS A 36 46.28 37.85 3.29
CA LYS A 36 46.90 37.60 1.98
C LYS A 36 46.22 38.40 0.86
N ILE A 37 44.90 38.57 0.93
CA ILE A 37 44.12 39.34 -0.05
C ILE A 37 44.42 40.83 0.08
N GLY A 38 44.56 41.33 1.32
CA GLY A 38 44.75 42.74 1.60
C GLY A 38 43.56 43.56 1.12
N ALA A 39 43.83 44.56 0.27
CA ALA A 39 42.80 45.47 -0.26
C ALA A 39 42.11 44.97 -1.54
N LYS A 40 42.50 43.79 -2.08
CA LYS A 40 41.86 43.24 -3.28
C LYS A 40 40.42 42.81 -2.96
N LYS A 41 39.48 43.07 -3.87
CA LYS A 41 38.09 42.61 -3.73
C LYS A 41 37.92 41.13 -4.05
N ILE A 42 38.58 40.69 -5.13
CA ILE A 42 38.51 39.33 -5.65
C ILE A 42 39.92 38.74 -5.61
N PRO A 43 40.10 37.52 -5.07
CA PRO A 43 41.37 36.82 -5.15
C PRO A 43 41.81 36.61 -6.61
N GLY A 44 43.10 36.81 -6.89
CA GLY A 44 43.69 36.45 -8.17
C GLY A 44 43.71 34.93 -8.40
N GLN A 45 44.01 34.52 -9.63
CA GLN A 45 43.95 33.10 -10.02
C GLN A 45 44.89 32.23 -9.18
N ASP A 46 46.10 32.73 -8.90
CA ASP A 46 47.15 32.01 -8.18
C ASP A 46 47.22 32.37 -6.68
N ASP A 47 46.30 33.21 -6.18
CA ASP A 47 46.33 33.64 -4.78
C ASP A 47 45.98 32.46 -3.85
N PHE A 48 45.06 31.58 -4.24
CA PHE A 48 44.64 30.41 -3.43
C PHE A 48 44.43 29.14 -4.27
N PRO A 49 45.49 28.54 -4.83
CA PRO A 49 45.36 27.36 -5.70
C PRO A 49 44.76 26.15 -4.99
N ARG A 50 44.89 26.07 -3.65
CA ARG A 50 44.29 25.00 -2.84
C ARG A 50 42.79 25.16 -2.61
N TRP A 51 42.23 26.34 -2.85
CA TRP A 51 40.85 26.70 -2.53
C TRP A 51 40.13 27.34 -3.73
N PRO A 52 39.93 26.61 -4.83
CA PRO A 52 39.35 27.17 -6.06
C PRO A 52 37.93 27.72 -5.85
N MET A 53 37.16 27.12 -4.93
CA MET A 53 35.80 27.58 -4.61
C MET A 53 35.77 28.94 -3.93
N LEU A 54 36.85 29.35 -3.26
CA LEU A 54 36.94 30.66 -2.63
C LEU A 54 36.80 31.77 -3.65
N ARG A 55 37.62 31.71 -4.70
CA ARG A 55 37.59 32.69 -5.79
C ARG A 55 36.24 32.65 -6.52
N LEU A 56 35.75 31.46 -6.89
CA LEU A 56 34.48 31.32 -7.59
C LEU A 56 33.30 31.91 -6.80
N ASN A 57 33.23 31.63 -5.50
CA ASN A 57 32.16 32.15 -4.66
C ASN A 57 32.29 33.68 -4.45
N THR A 58 33.52 34.20 -4.35
CA THR A 58 33.74 35.65 -4.35
C THR A 58 33.26 36.29 -5.66
N GLU A 59 33.63 35.72 -6.80
CA GLU A 59 33.21 36.19 -8.13
C GLU A 59 31.68 36.16 -8.27
N ARG A 60 31.00 35.09 -7.84
CA ARG A 60 29.53 34.99 -7.85
C ARG A 60 28.85 36.05 -7.00
N ILE A 61 29.38 36.34 -5.81
CA ILE A 61 28.82 37.40 -4.95
C ILE A 61 28.98 38.74 -5.64
N PHE A 62 30.17 39.08 -6.15
CA PHE A 62 30.38 40.37 -6.83
C PHE A 62 29.59 40.49 -8.14
N ASP A 63 29.44 39.42 -8.89
CA ASP A 63 28.58 39.38 -10.08
C ASP A 63 27.13 39.75 -9.72
N ALA A 64 26.56 39.16 -8.66
CA ALA A 64 25.23 39.51 -8.20
C ALA A 64 25.11 40.96 -7.68
N LEU A 65 26.17 41.49 -7.06
CA LEU A 65 26.22 42.89 -6.62
C LEU A 65 26.24 43.86 -7.81
N TRP A 66 27.03 43.55 -8.85
CA TRP A 66 27.15 44.39 -10.05
C TRP A 66 25.88 44.39 -10.91
N ASN A 67 25.17 43.26 -10.96
CA ASN A 67 23.95 43.12 -11.75
C ASN A 67 22.67 43.47 -10.97
N GLY A 68 22.78 43.78 -9.68
CA GLY A 68 21.63 44.18 -8.84
C GLY A 68 20.77 43.01 -8.33
N ASP A 69 21.24 41.76 -8.47
CA ASP A 69 20.54 40.57 -7.95
C ASP A 69 20.67 40.43 -6.43
N LEU A 70 21.71 41.03 -5.84
CA LEU A 70 21.99 40.99 -4.41
C LEU A 70 22.05 42.41 -3.84
N ALA A 71 21.14 42.72 -2.92
CA ALA A 71 21.11 44.01 -2.25
C ALA A 71 22.32 44.20 -1.32
N TYR A 72 22.88 45.40 -1.30
CA TYR A 72 24.06 45.75 -0.52
C TYR A 72 23.97 47.13 0.10
N GLY A 73 24.96 47.45 0.93
CA GLY A 73 25.14 48.78 1.48
C GLY A 73 26.26 48.81 2.50
N ARG A 74 26.10 49.56 3.59
CA ARG A 74 27.16 49.79 4.58
C ARG A 74 26.67 49.49 5.99
N ALA A 75 27.50 48.79 6.77
CA ALA A 75 27.21 48.46 8.17
C ALA A 75 25.82 47.80 8.39
N GLY A 76 25.37 47.00 7.42
CA GLY A 76 24.09 46.30 7.48
C GLY A 76 22.86 47.14 7.09
N ILE A 77 23.05 48.38 6.65
CA ILE A 77 21.99 49.21 6.06
C ILE A 77 22.09 49.07 4.55
N THR A 78 21.01 48.61 3.91
CA THR A 78 20.90 48.53 2.45
C THR A 78 20.82 49.94 1.87
N ILE A 79 21.70 50.24 0.91
CA ILE A 79 21.80 51.54 0.25
C ILE A 79 21.97 51.26 -1.24
N ASP A 80 21.06 51.78 -2.05
CA ASP A 80 21.09 51.64 -3.51
C ASP A 80 22.02 52.70 -4.13
N ASP A 81 23.31 52.60 -3.81
CA ASP A 81 24.35 53.51 -4.31
C ASP A 81 25.51 52.71 -4.92
N PRO A 82 25.67 52.75 -6.26
CA PRO A 82 26.76 52.08 -6.97
C PRO A 82 28.17 52.49 -6.50
N SER A 83 28.34 53.68 -5.92
CA SER A 83 29.66 54.13 -5.42
C SER A 83 30.18 53.25 -4.27
N LEU A 84 29.28 52.54 -3.57
CA LEU A 84 29.64 51.65 -2.48
C LEU A 84 30.26 50.33 -2.96
N LEU A 85 30.13 49.97 -4.23
CA LEU A 85 30.74 48.75 -4.78
C LEU A 85 32.27 48.75 -4.66
N ASP A 86 32.88 49.94 -4.60
CA ASP A 86 34.31 50.17 -4.38
C ASP A 86 34.70 50.36 -2.91
N ASP A 87 33.73 50.43 -2.00
CA ASP A 87 34.01 50.74 -0.60
C ASP A 87 34.47 49.50 0.19
N PRO A 88 35.59 49.56 0.93
CA PRO A 88 36.00 48.49 1.85
C PRO A 88 34.95 48.14 2.93
N ALA A 89 34.08 49.09 3.28
CA ALA A 89 33.00 48.92 4.24
C ALA A 89 31.71 48.35 3.62
N LEU A 90 31.76 47.87 2.36
CA LEU A 90 30.65 47.21 1.68
C LEU A 90 30.19 45.98 2.44
N THR A 91 28.88 45.90 2.70
CA THR A 91 28.23 44.82 3.44
C THR A 91 26.98 44.33 2.72
N VAL A 92 26.68 43.05 2.92
CA VAL A 92 25.45 42.39 2.47
C VAL A 92 24.73 41.87 3.70
N ARG A 93 23.42 42.12 3.84
CA ARG A 93 22.65 41.59 4.98
C ARG A 93 22.50 40.09 4.87
N HIS A 94 22.43 39.43 6.01
CA HIS A 94 22.20 37.99 6.10
C HIS A 94 20.94 37.55 5.34
N VAL A 95 19.84 38.29 5.53
CA VAL A 95 18.54 37.96 4.93
C VAL A 95 18.61 38.06 3.41
N ASP A 96 19.22 39.12 2.88
CA ASP A 96 19.34 39.33 1.44
C ASP A 96 20.23 38.24 0.81
N LEU A 97 21.36 37.93 1.44
CA LEU A 97 22.26 36.87 0.99
C LEU A 97 21.57 35.49 1.02
N LYS A 98 20.80 35.20 2.08
CA LYS A 98 20.04 33.95 2.20
C LYS A 98 18.97 33.83 1.13
N ILE A 99 18.22 34.90 0.84
CA ILE A 99 17.20 34.92 -0.22
C ILE A 99 17.87 34.68 -1.58
N TRP A 100 18.92 35.43 -1.90
CA TRP A 100 19.66 35.30 -3.15
C TRP A 100 20.21 33.87 -3.34
N MET A 101 20.85 33.29 -2.32
CA MET A 101 21.32 31.91 -2.39
C MET A 101 20.19 30.90 -2.57
N SER A 102 19.04 31.11 -1.92
CA SER A 102 17.88 30.21 -2.06
C SER A 102 17.31 30.22 -3.47
N LEU A 103 17.41 31.35 -4.19
CA LEU A 103 16.89 31.52 -5.54
C LEU A 103 17.85 30.98 -6.61
N PHE A 104 19.13 31.36 -6.54
CA PHE A 104 20.11 31.08 -7.60
C PHE A 104 20.95 29.82 -7.35
N TYR A 105 21.06 29.38 -6.10
CA TYR A 105 21.87 28.21 -5.69
C TYR A 105 21.11 27.32 -4.70
N PRO A 106 19.90 26.83 -5.05
CA PRO A 106 19.01 26.12 -4.12
C PRO A 106 19.61 24.83 -3.55
N ASP A 107 20.57 24.23 -4.28
CA ASP A 107 21.34 23.05 -3.90
C ASP A 107 22.47 23.34 -2.90
N GLN A 108 22.85 24.60 -2.71
CA GLN A 108 23.93 25.03 -1.84
C GLN A 108 23.40 25.73 -0.60
N LYS A 109 23.42 25.03 0.53
CA LYS A 109 22.93 25.55 1.81
C LYS A 109 24.04 25.59 2.86
N PRO A 110 24.93 26.61 2.82
CA PRO A 110 26.02 26.71 3.77
C PRO A 110 25.49 27.01 5.20
N GLU A 111 26.16 26.43 6.20
CA GLU A 111 25.72 26.42 7.61
C GLU A 111 25.51 27.80 8.23
N PHE A 112 26.21 28.82 7.73
CA PHE A 112 26.13 30.18 8.28
C PHE A 112 24.86 30.94 7.85
N LEU A 113 24.11 30.43 6.87
CA LEU A 113 22.85 31.02 6.38
C LEU A 113 21.64 30.12 6.62
N PHE A 114 21.85 28.80 6.58
CA PHE A 114 20.77 27.82 6.64
C PHE A 114 20.91 26.93 7.86
N ASP A 115 19.81 26.74 8.58
CA ASP A 115 19.77 25.87 9.75
C ASP A 115 19.87 24.38 9.37
N ALA A 116 19.90 23.49 10.37
CA ALA A 116 20.03 22.06 10.14
C ALA A 116 18.85 21.46 9.35
N VAL A 117 17.64 21.99 9.55
CA VAL A 117 16.42 21.49 8.88
C VAL A 117 16.41 21.94 7.43
N GLU A 118 16.65 23.23 7.19
CA GLU A 118 16.73 23.82 5.86
C GLU A 118 17.79 23.11 5.00
N ARG A 119 18.94 22.76 5.58
CA ARG A 119 20.02 22.01 4.90
C ARG A 119 19.64 20.57 4.57
N GLN A 120 18.77 19.93 5.36
CA GLN A 120 18.31 18.56 5.11
C GLN A 120 17.19 18.50 4.08
N MET A 121 16.47 19.61 3.85
CA MET A 121 15.45 19.68 2.80
C MET A 121 16.12 19.67 1.42
N HIS A 122 15.93 18.58 0.69
CA HIS A 122 16.39 18.47 -0.69
C HIS A 122 15.64 19.47 -1.59
N PRO A 123 16.31 20.20 -2.52
CA PRO A 123 15.67 21.20 -3.37
C PRO A 123 14.47 20.67 -4.18
N ALA A 124 14.52 19.39 -4.56
CA ALA A 124 13.45 18.72 -5.30
C ALA A 124 12.25 18.29 -4.44
N ILE A 125 12.34 18.33 -3.10
CA ILE A 125 11.24 18.00 -2.18
C ILE A 125 10.71 19.33 -1.64
N GLY A 126 10.04 20.07 -2.52
CA GLY A 126 9.39 21.33 -2.15
C GLY A 126 8.24 21.08 -1.17
N VAL A 127 7.85 22.14 -0.46
CA VAL A 127 6.67 22.12 0.44
C VAL A 127 5.43 21.65 -0.32
N GLU A 128 5.29 22.03 -1.58
CA GLU A 128 4.21 21.58 -2.47
C GLU A 128 4.20 20.05 -2.62
N THR A 129 5.34 19.43 -2.92
CA THR A 129 5.45 17.97 -3.03
C THR A 129 5.07 17.27 -1.73
N ILE A 130 5.47 17.83 -0.58
CA ILE A 130 5.11 17.30 0.74
C ILE A 130 3.59 17.41 0.96
N GLN A 131 2.97 18.55 0.63
CA GLN A 131 1.53 18.75 0.74
C GLN A 131 0.74 17.80 -0.17
N THR A 132 1.19 17.60 -1.41
CA THR A 132 0.60 16.62 -2.34
C THR A 132 0.66 15.21 -1.75
N LEU A 133 1.82 14.78 -1.24
CA LEU A 133 1.96 13.45 -0.64
C LEU A 133 1.09 13.25 0.61
N ILE A 134 0.92 14.30 1.42
CA ILE A 134 0.01 14.26 2.57
C ILE A 134 -1.44 14.08 2.10
N ALA A 135 -1.88 14.85 1.10
CA ALA A 135 -3.22 14.75 0.55
C ALA A 135 -3.48 13.36 -0.08
N GLU A 136 -2.53 12.81 -0.83
CA GLU A 136 -2.62 11.47 -1.40
C GLU A 136 -2.71 10.39 -0.31
N LYS A 137 -1.90 10.50 0.74
CA LYS A 137 -1.94 9.58 1.88
C LYS A 137 -3.29 9.60 2.59
N GLU A 138 -3.87 10.80 2.81
CA GLU A 138 -5.19 10.94 3.41
C GLU A 138 -6.28 10.34 2.53
N ALA A 139 -6.24 10.59 1.22
CA ALA A 139 -7.16 10.00 0.26
C ALA A 139 -7.07 8.46 0.24
N LEU A 140 -5.85 7.90 0.31
CA LEU A 140 -5.64 6.45 0.38
C LEU A 140 -6.19 5.85 1.68
N ARG A 141 -6.04 6.52 2.82
CA ARG A 141 -6.60 6.06 4.10
C ARG A 141 -8.12 5.99 4.06
N ILE A 142 -8.77 7.01 3.49
CA ILE A 142 -10.23 7.01 3.33
C ILE A 142 -10.67 5.84 2.43
N ARG A 143 -10.00 5.64 1.29
CA ARG A 143 -10.30 4.52 0.38
C ARG A 143 -10.09 3.15 1.04
N LEU A 144 -9.05 3.00 1.87
CA LEU A 144 -8.79 1.76 2.58
C LEU A 144 -9.93 1.44 3.57
N ALA A 145 -10.34 2.43 4.37
CA ALA A 145 -11.42 2.26 5.33
C ALA A 145 -12.76 1.88 4.65
N ASP A 146 -13.08 2.50 3.51
CA ASP A 146 -14.27 2.16 2.71
C ASP A 146 -14.23 0.72 2.19
N ARG A 147 -13.04 0.25 1.76
CA ARG A 147 -12.86 -1.13 1.29
C ARG A 147 -12.94 -2.15 2.42
N GLU A 148 -12.38 -1.85 3.58
CA GLU A 148 -12.50 -2.70 4.77
C GLU A 148 -13.97 -2.83 5.19
N GLN A 149 -14.73 -1.73 5.21
CA GLN A 149 -16.16 -1.76 5.50
C GLN A 149 -16.94 -2.61 4.48
N SER A 150 -16.71 -2.38 3.18
CA SER A 150 -17.34 -3.14 2.11
C SER A 150 -17.02 -4.64 2.19
N PHE A 151 -15.77 -4.97 2.51
CA PHE A 151 -15.34 -6.37 2.69
C PHE A 151 -16.04 -7.03 3.87
N ASN A 152 -16.14 -6.34 5.01
CA ASN A 152 -16.83 -6.88 6.18
C ASN A 152 -18.31 -7.17 5.91
N ILE A 153 -19.01 -6.25 5.23
CA ILE A 153 -20.41 -6.45 4.83
C ILE A 153 -20.55 -7.68 3.93
N LEU A 154 -19.68 -7.79 2.91
CA LEU A 154 -19.73 -8.92 1.98
C LEU A 154 -19.39 -10.24 2.68
N TYR A 155 -18.45 -10.21 3.62
CA TYR A 155 -18.06 -11.37 4.41
C TYR A 155 -19.23 -11.85 5.29
N GLU A 156 -19.92 -10.95 5.99
CA GLU A 156 -21.11 -11.27 6.78
C GLU A 156 -22.22 -11.87 5.91
N GLN A 157 -22.52 -11.26 4.75
CA GLN A 157 -23.49 -11.81 3.80
C GLN A 157 -23.13 -13.21 3.33
N HIS A 158 -21.85 -13.44 3.02
CA HIS A 158 -21.38 -14.76 2.61
C HIS A 158 -21.52 -15.80 3.72
N GLN A 159 -21.25 -15.45 4.99
CA GLN A 159 -21.47 -16.37 6.11
C GLN A 159 -22.95 -16.74 6.26
N LEU A 160 -23.85 -15.75 6.19
CA LEU A 160 -25.30 -15.98 6.27
C LEU A 160 -25.79 -16.91 5.14
N LEU A 161 -25.37 -16.66 3.91
CA LEU A 161 -25.71 -17.52 2.76
C LEU A 161 -25.18 -18.94 2.94
N ARG A 162 -23.95 -19.08 3.47
CA ARG A 162 -23.35 -20.39 3.73
C ARG A 162 -24.10 -21.18 4.79
N GLU A 163 -24.58 -20.51 5.84
CA GLU A 163 -25.40 -21.13 6.89
C GLU A 163 -26.77 -21.55 6.35
N GLN A 164 -27.42 -20.70 5.56
CA GLN A 164 -28.69 -21.02 4.88
C GLN A 164 -28.54 -22.22 3.93
N ALA A 165 -27.46 -22.29 3.15
CA ALA A 165 -27.21 -23.42 2.27
C ALA A 165 -27.02 -24.74 3.04
N LYS A 166 -26.36 -24.70 4.21
CA LYS A 166 -26.21 -25.88 5.09
C LYS A 166 -27.55 -26.34 5.65
N SER A 167 -28.40 -25.42 6.13
CA SER A 167 -29.69 -25.79 6.72
C SER A 167 -30.66 -26.35 5.67
N LEU A 168 -30.71 -25.76 4.47
CA LEU A 168 -31.49 -26.28 3.34
C LEU A 168 -31.01 -27.67 2.91
N GLY A 169 -29.70 -27.89 2.85
CA GLY A 169 -29.12 -29.19 2.53
C GLY A 169 -29.44 -30.27 3.58
N ALA A 170 -29.44 -29.92 4.87
CA ALA A 170 -29.81 -30.83 5.95
C ALA A 170 -31.30 -31.21 5.90
N ALA A 171 -32.19 -30.21 5.77
CA ALA A 171 -33.63 -30.44 5.67
C ALA A 171 -33.99 -31.29 4.42
N GLY A 172 -33.36 -31.02 3.28
CA GLY A 172 -33.55 -31.81 2.06
C GLY A 172 -33.12 -33.28 2.23
N ARG A 173 -32.02 -33.54 2.95
CA ARG A 173 -31.56 -34.91 3.25
C ARG A 173 -32.51 -35.64 4.19
N GLU A 174 -33.00 -35.01 5.25
CA GLU A 174 -33.96 -35.62 6.18
C GLU A 174 -35.27 -36.00 5.47
N VAL A 175 -35.81 -35.10 4.64
CA VAL A 175 -37.00 -35.40 3.83
C VAL A 175 -36.74 -36.58 2.89
N SER A 176 -35.58 -36.61 2.22
CA SER A 176 -35.22 -37.71 1.32
C SER A 176 -35.09 -39.05 2.03
N ALA A 177 -34.51 -39.08 3.23
CA ALA A 177 -34.35 -40.31 4.02
C ALA A 177 -35.71 -40.85 4.49
N ARG A 178 -36.60 -39.95 4.94
CA ARG A 178 -37.97 -40.34 5.35
C ARG A 178 -38.78 -40.90 4.17
N SER A 179 -38.70 -40.26 3.01
CA SER A 179 -39.35 -40.74 1.79
C SER A 179 -38.74 -42.06 1.32
N GLU A 180 -37.41 -42.21 1.35
CA GLU A 180 -36.74 -43.45 0.98
C GLU A 180 -37.16 -44.64 1.85
N THR A 181 -37.22 -44.47 3.17
CA THR A 181 -37.72 -45.50 4.10
C THR A 181 -39.16 -45.90 3.77
N THR A 182 -40.01 -44.91 3.47
CA THR A 182 -41.41 -45.14 3.08
C THR A 182 -41.50 -45.95 1.79
N TYR A 183 -40.71 -45.59 0.77
CA TYR A 183 -40.66 -46.31 -0.50
C TYR A 183 -40.12 -47.73 -0.35
N LEU A 184 -39.10 -47.95 0.47
CA LEU A 184 -38.56 -49.28 0.76
C LEU A 184 -39.59 -50.17 1.47
N ASN A 185 -40.36 -49.62 2.42
CA ASN A 185 -41.43 -50.37 3.09
C ASN A 185 -42.55 -50.77 2.12
N ILE A 186 -43.00 -49.85 1.27
CA ILE A 186 -44.03 -50.14 0.26
C ILE A 186 -43.52 -51.19 -0.73
N LEU A 187 -42.30 -51.01 -1.27
CA LEU A 187 -41.69 -51.94 -2.22
C LEU A 187 -41.48 -53.32 -1.60
N GLY A 188 -40.96 -53.39 -0.38
CA GLY A 188 -40.72 -54.63 0.35
C GLY A 188 -42.02 -55.37 0.65
N GLY A 189 -43.06 -54.64 1.07
CA GLY A 189 -44.38 -55.21 1.35
C GLY A 189 -45.06 -55.76 0.09
N LEU A 190 -45.02 -55.01 -1.02
CA LEU A 190 -45.51 -55.47 -2.31
C LEU A 190 -44.73 -56.71 -2.79
N LEU A 191 -43.40 -56.70 -2.67
CA LEU A 191 -42.57 -57.83 -3.07
C LEU A 191 -42.86 -59.07 -2.21
N ASN A 192 -43.00 -58.91 -0.90
CA ASN A 192 -43.36 -60.01 0.00
C ASN A 192 -44.77 -60.56 -0.30
N MET A 193 -45.72 -59.69 -0.62
CA MET A 193 -47.06 -60.11 -1.03
C MET A 193 -47.02 -60.88 -2.35
N MET A 194 -46.30 -60.37 -3.37
CA MET A 194 -46.18 -61.05 -4.67
C MET A 194 -45.56 -62.45 -4.55
N LEU A 195 -44.57 -62.63 -3.69
CA LEU A 195 -43.88 -63.91 -3.50
C LEU A 195 -44.54 -64.80 -2.43
N GLY A 196 -45.59 -64.29 -1.78
CA GLY A 196 -46.24 -64.91 -0.63
C GLY A 196 -47.42 -65.80 -1.02
N LYS A 197 -47.96 -66.48 0.00
CA LYS A 197 -49.17 -67.30 -0.09
C LYS A 197 -50.18 -66.82 0.94
N SER A 198 -51.46 -66.98 0.65
CA SER A 198 -52.54 -66.73 1.59
C SER A 198 -52.52 -67.74 2.73
N PRO A 199 -53.21 -67.47 3.86
CA PRO A 199 -53.30 -68.41 4.98
C PRO A 199 -53.86 -69.80 4.59
N GLY A 200 -54.62 -69.88 3.49
CA GLY A 200 -55.12 -71.12 2.91
C GLY A 200 -54.15 -71.81 1.92
N GLY A 201 -52.92 -71.31 1.77
CA GLY A 201 -51.86 -71.91 0.95
C GLY A 201 -51.85 -71.49 -0.52
N MET A 202 -52.79 -70.65 -0.97
CA MET A 202 -52.85 -70.19 -2.37
C MET A 202 -51.87 -69.02 -2.61
N PRO A 203 -51.00 -69.08 -3.64
CA PRO A 203 -50.08 -67.99 -3.94
C PRO A 203 -50.84 -66.73 -4.36
N TYR A 204 -50.34 -65.56 -3.94
CA TYR A 204 -50.95 -64.26 -4.29
C TYR A 204 -50.62 -63.81 -5.72
N SER A 205 -49.54 -64.34 -6.32
CA SER A 205 -49.11 -64.04 -7.69
C SER A 205 -48.56 -65.29 -8.38
N SER A 206 -48.36 -65.21 -9.69
CA SER A 206 -47.66 -66.22 -10.48
C SER A 206 -46.13 -66.17 -10.34
N PHE A 207 -45.59 -65.14 -9.66
CA PHE A 207 -44.16 -65.00 -9.42
C PHE A 207 -43.72 -65.77 -8.17
N GLU A 208 -42.72 -66.63 -8.33
CA GLU A 208 -42.18 -67.45 -7.22
C GLU A 208 -40.87 -66.91 -6.66
N THR A 209 -40.12 -66.12 -7.44
CA THR A 209 -38.81 -65.60 -7.04
C THR A 209 -38.65 -64.12 -7.36
N MET A 210 -37.76 -63.44 -6.62
CA MET A 210 -37.40 -62.05 -6.89
C MET A 210 -36.83 -61.88 -8.31
N GLU A 211 -36.07 -62.87 -8.81
CA GLU A 211 -35.54 -62.89 -10.17
C GLU A 211 -36.66 -62.89 -11.22
N SER A 212 -37.72 -63.68 -11.03
CA SER A 212 -38.86 -63.70 -11.95
C SER A 212 -39.58 -62.35 -12.04
N VAL A 213 -39.67 -61.62 -10.92
CA VAL A 213 -40.23 -60.25 -10.89
C VAL A 213 -39.30 -59.26 -11.62
N ILE A 214 -37.98 -59.37 -11.43
CA ILE A 214 -37.00 -58.51 -12.10
C ILE A 214 -37.04 -58.74 -13.61
N SER A 215 -37.02 -59.99 -14.06
CA SER A 215 -37.11 -60.35 -15.48
C SER A 215 -38.40 -59.84 -16.12
N ALA A 216 -39.54 -59.94 -15.43
CA ALA A 216 -40.80 -59.39 -15.92
C ALA A 216 -40.77 -57.85 -16.03
N LEU A 217 -40.21 -57.16 -15.04
CA LEU A 217 -40.09 -55.69 -15.08
C LEU A 217 -39.15 -55.21 -16.18
N LEU A 218 -38.05 -55.92 -16.42
CA LEU A 218 -37.13 -55.62 -17.52
C LEU A 218 -37.83 -55.84 -18.86
N ALA A 219 -38.54 -56.94 -19.05
CA ALA A 219 -39.24 -57.23 -20.29
C ALA A 219 -40.37 -56.22 -20.62
N HIS A 220 -41.05 -55.70 -19.60
CA HIS A 220 -42.19 -54.78 -19.81
C HIS A 220 -41.84 -53.29 -19.76
N TYR A 221 -40.75 -52.90 -19.09
CA TYR A 221 -40.42 -51.50 -18.83
C TYR A 221 -38.97 -51.14 -19.19
N GLU A 222 -38.35 -51.89 -20.11
CA GLU A 222 -37.00 -51.63 -20.61
C GLU A 222 -36.82 -50.16 -21.07
N GLY A 223 -35.65 -49.58 -20.79
CA GLY A 223 -35.28 -48.24 -21.21
C GLY A 223 -35.79 -47.09 -20.33
N ARG A 224 -36.61 -47.37 -19.30
CA ARG A 224 -37.01 -46.34 -18.32
C ARG A 224 -35.86 -46.04 -17.35
N PRO A 225 -35.50 -44.76 -17.14
CA PRO A 225 -34.46 -44.38 -16.17
C PRO A 225 -34.74 -44.98 -14.79
N GLY A 226 -33.74 -45.68 -14.23
CA GLY A 226 -33.87 -46.36 -12.94
C GLY A 226 -34.36 -47.82 -13.00
N ILE A 227 -34.77 -48.31 -14.17
CA ILE A 227 -35.17 -49.71 -14.40
C ILE A 227 -34.06 -50.43 -15.17
N SER A 228 -32.89 -50.54 -14.54
CA SER A 228 -31.81 -51.44 -15.00
C SER A 228 -31.78 -52.67 -14.11
N GLU A 229 -31.31 -53.79 -14.63
CA GLU A 229 -31.20 -55.04 -13.87
C GLU A 229 -30.43 -54.82 -12.55
N ARG A 230 -29.27 -54.14 -12.63
CA ARG A 230 -28.46 -53.77 -11.47
C ARG A 230 -29.24 -52.93 -10.45
N THR A 231 -30.01 -51.94 -10.91
CA THR A 231 -30.78 -51.06 -10.02
C THR A 231 -31.92 -51.81 -9.33
N LEU A 232 -32.63 -52.66 -10.06
CA LEU A 232 -33.74 -53.44 -9.55
C LEU A 232 -33.27 -54.44 -8.48
N TRP A 233 -32.20 -55.19 -8.76
CA TRP A 233 -31.58 -56.08 -7.77
C TRP A 233 -31.18 -55.33 -6.49
N ALA A 234 -30.52 -54.18 -6.63
CA ALA A 234 -30.10 -53.38 -5.48
C ALA A 234 -31.30 -52.88 -4.66
N LYS A 235 -32.33 -52.33 -5.30
CA LYS A 235 -33.51 -51.77 -4.62
C LYS A 235 -34.40 -52.84 -4.00
N PHE A 236 -34.64 -53.97 -4.67
CA PHE A 236 -35.45 -55.06 -4.11
C PHE A 236 -34.76 -55.81 -2.99
N THR A 237 -33.45 -56.03 -3.09
CA THR A 237 -32.68 -56.62 -1.98
C THR A 237 -32.68 -55.68 -0.77
N ALA A 238 -32.49 -54.38 -0.99
CA ALA A 238 -32.56 -53.38 0.09
C ALA A 238 -33.96 -53.34 0.72
N ALA A 239 -35.03 -53.32 -0.08
CA ALA A 239 -36.41 -53.30 0.40
C ALA A 239 -36.77 -54.56 1.20
N LYS A 240 -36.37 -55.75 0.72
CA LYS A 240 -36.58 -57.02 1.42
C LYS A 240 -35.85 -57.04 2.77
N ARG A 241 -34.55 -56.69 2.78
CA ARG A 241 -33.76 -56.59 4.02
C ARG A 241 -34.36 -55.60 5.02
N HIS A 242 -34.85 -54.47 4.53
CA HIS A 242 -35.46 -53.44 5.36
C HIS A 242 -36.75 -53.96 6.03
N LEU A 243 -37.59 -54.67 5.28
CA LEU A 243 -38.82 -55.28 5.80
C LEU A 243 -38.53 -56.39 6.82
N ASP A 244 -37.62 -57.32 6.49
CA ASP A 244 -37.25 -58.44 7.36
C ASP A 244 -36.61 -57.98 8.68
N GLY A 245 -35.92 -56.82 8.66
CA GLY A 245 -35.34 -56.20 9.85
C GLY A 245 -36.36 -55.56 10.81
N HIS A 246 -37.57 -55.24 10.34
CA HIS A 246 -38.67 -54.68 11.16
C HIS A 246 -39.69 -55.75 11.61
N ALA A 247 -39.57 -56.99 11.11
CA ALA A 247 -40.46 -58.11 11.43
C ALA A 247 -39.96 -58.99 12.59
N ARG A 248 -38.93 -58.54 13.33
CA ARG A 248 -38.42 -59.13 14.58
C ARG A 248 -38.68 -58.20 15.74
#